data_AF-A0A3B0XJT4-F1
#
_entry.id   AF-A0A3B0XJT4-F1
#
_cell.length_a   1.000
_cell.length_b   1.000
_cell.length_c   1.000
_cell.angle_alpha   90.00
_cell.angle_beta   90.00
_cell.angle_gamma   90.00
#
_symmetry.space_group_name_H-M   'P 1'
#
loop_
_entity.id
_entity.type
_entity.pdbx_description
1 polymer ?
#
loop_
_entity_poly.entity_id
_entity_poly.type
_entity_poly.pdbx_seq_one_letter_code
_entity_poly.pdbx_strand_id
1 'polypeptide(L)'
;MASPAIDQPPEGAELDKLIHSYSIPPQPHILNDIQNANDDLGRIAGIIVKDVALSSGLLQTINSPYYCLANHITSIQQAAVLLGLKAVKNIINCQLLQAESGNYQNKNLSDFWQSATDVANTAATLVNILGFGSTDEAYALGLFHNCGIPILMSKHADYQNTMQSAYNSDNTRITQIENEHYCTNHAVLGYLVSRTWKLPEHLRIAIRDHHNFDRLSFKRNDYDTEADTLLAILKMAEHISHVHSILGKDQQDNEWNIIKNGLFNFMGISEPDFIDISDGVIEKLNLY
;
A
#
# COMPACT_ATOMS: atom_id res chain seq x y z
N MET A 1 -7.50 2.54 35.27
CA MET A 1 -8.92 2.74 34.93
C MET A 1 -9.28 1.69 33.90
N ALA A 2 -10.28 0.86 34.17
CA ALA A 2 -10.69 -0.20 33.26
C ALA A 2 -11.31 0.42 32.00
N SER A 3 -10.84 -0.01 30.83
CA SER A 3 -11.41 0.37 29.54
C SER A 3 -12.85 -0.18 29.45
N PRO A 4 -13.85 0.60 29.01
CA PRO A 4 -15.21 0.10 28.89
C PRO A 4 -15.23 -1.02 27.84
N ALA A 5 -15.88 -2.14 28.18
CA ALA A 5 -16.14 -3.21 27.23
C ALA A 5 -17.00 -2.67 26.08
N ILE A 6 -16.49 -2.79 24.86
CA ILE A 6 -17.20 -2.41 23.65
C ILE A 6 -18.09 -3.61 23.29
N ASP A 7 -19.36 -3.57 23.72
CA ASP A 7 -20.32 -4.69 23.60
C ASP A 7 -20.81 -4.93 22.16
N GLN A 8 -20.55 -4.02 21.21
CA GLN A 8 -20.79 -4.22 19.78
C GLN A 8 -19.68 -3.53 18.96
N PRO A 9 -19.17 -4.16 17.88
CA PRO A 9 -18.17 -3.52 17.02
C PRO A 9 -18.76 -2.23 16.42
N PRO A 10 -17.97 -1.14 16.34
CA PRO A 10 -18.46 0.11 15.77
C PRO A 10 -18.86 -0.10 14.30
N GLU A 11 -19.99 0.45 13.90
CA GLU A 11 -20.54 0.36 12.54
C GLU A 11 -20.65 1.74 11.88
N GLY A 12 -20.68 1.76 10.54
CA GLY A 12 -20.92 2.97 9.75
C GLY A 12 -20.00 4.15 10.12
N ALA A 13 -20.62 5.26 10.52
CA ALA A 13 -19.93 6.53 10.81
C ALA A 13 -19.02 6.46 12.06
N GLU A 14 -19.30 5.59 13.02
CA GLU A 14 -18.48 5.43 14.22
C GLU A 14 -17.19 4.67 13.89
N LEU A 15 -17.31 3.64 13.04
CA LEU A 15 -16.16 2.93 12.48
C LEU A 15 -15.30 3.87 11.63
N ASP A 16 -15.91 4.70 10.78
CA ASP A 16 -15.17 5.69 10.00
C ASP A 16 -14.39 6.65 10.92
N LYS A 17 -15.01 7.19 11.97
CA LYS A 17 -14.30 8.06 12.93
C LYS A 17 -13.14 7.36 13.60
N LEU A 18 -13.31 6.10 14.00
CA LEU A 18 -12.25 5.30 14.58
C LEU A 18 -11.12 5.07 13.57
N ILE A 19 -11.43 4.78 12.31
CA ILE A 19 -10.42 4.62 11.25
C ILE A 19 -9.67 5.92 10.99
N HIS A 20 -10.36 7.08 10.97
CA HIS A 20 -9.72 8.39 10.83
C HIS A 20 -8.78 8.73 11.99
N SER A 21 -8.97 8.12 13.17
CA SER A 21 -8.03 8.28 14.27
C SER A 21 -6.68 7.58 14.03
N TYR A 22 -6.63 6.63 13.09
CA TYR A 22 -5.40 6.00 12.63
C TYR A 22 -4.86 6.75 11.42
N SER A 23 -3.99 7.73 11.67
CA SER A 23 -3.31 8.48 10.61
C SER A 23 -1.92 7.93 10.39
N ILE A 24 -1.54 7.57 9.16
CA ILE A 24 -0.14 7.24 8.84
C ILE A 24 0.67 8.54 8.84
N PRO A 25 1.85 8.61 9.48
CA PRO A 25 2.65 9.83 9.44
C PRO A 25 3.32 9.99 8.07
N PRO A 26 3.46 11.22 7.55
CA PRO A 26 4.33 11.51 6.42
C PRO A 26 5.79 11.17 6.73
N GLN A 27 6.60 10.96 5.68
CA GLN A 27 8.03 10.74 5.80
C GLN A 27 8.72 11.93 6.47
N PRO A 28 9.64 11.73 7.45
CA PRO A 28 10.22 12.83 8.23
C PRO A 28 10.93 13.92 7.40
N HIS A 29 11.52 13.55 6.27
CA HIS A 29 12.28 14.48 5.41
C HIS A 29 11.41 15.20 4.36
N ILE A 30 10.15 14.80 4.19
CA ILE A 30 9.30 15.28 3.10
C ILE A 30 9.07 16.78 3.12
N LEU A 31 9.07 17.37 4.32
CA LEU A 31 8.92 18.80 4.52
C LEU A 31 10.04 19.61 3.89
N ASN A 32 11.28 19.16 4.07
CA ASN A 32 12.44 19.83 3.51
C ASN A 32 12.40 19.75 1.99
N ASP A 33 12.00 18.61 1.44
CA ASP A 33 11.88 18.41 0.00
C ASP A 33 10.78 19.32 -0.61
N ILE A 34 9.63 19.41 0.05
CA ILE A 34 8.52 20.28 -0.37
C ILE A 34 8.95 21.76 -0.32
N GLN A 35 9.69 22.19 0.70
CA GLN A 35 10.23 23.54 0.77
C GLN A 35 11.22 23.81 -0.38
N ASN A 36 12.10 22.86 -0.67
CA ASN A 36 13.08 22.94 -1.76
C ASN A 36 12.45 22.87 -3.16
N ALA A 37 11.18 22.50 -3.27
CA ALA A 37 10.43 22.52 -4.51
C ALA A 37 10.05 23.94 -4.97
N ASN A 38 10.20 24.97 -4.11
CA ASN A 38 9.95 26.37 -4.43
C ASN A 38 8.59 26.63 -5.10
N ASP A 39 7.53 26.06 -4.54
CA ASP A 39 6.14 26.22 -5.02
C ASP A 39 5.86 25.69 -6.45
N ASP A 40 6.77 24.91 -7.00
CA ASP A 40 6.54 24.18 -8.25
C ASP A 40 5.63 22.97 -7.97
N LEU A 41 4.40 23.02 -8.48
CA LEU A 41 3.39 21.97 -8.29
C LEU A 41 3.85 20.62 -8.87
N GLY A 42 4.57 20.62 -10.01
CA GLY A 42 5.06 19.39 -10.62
C GLY A 42 6.10 18.71 -9.74
N ARG A 43 7.04 19.50 -9.20
CA ARG A 43 8.05 18.99 -8.25
C ARG A 43 7.41 18.52 -6.95
N ILE A 44 6.46 19.28 -6.41
CA ILE A 44 5.70 18.89 -5.20
C ILE A 44 4.93 17.59 -5.43
N ALA A 45 4.25 17.45 -6.57
CA ALA A 45 3.53 16.21 -6.90
C ALA A 45 4.48 15.01 -6.99
N GLY A 46 5.66 15.18 -7.59
CA GLY A 46 6.70 14.15 -7.65
C GLY A 46 7.32 13.77 -6.31
N ILE A 47 7.22 14.63 -5.30
CA ILE A 47 7.59 14.32 -3.91
C ILE A 47 6.45 13.58 -3.22
N ILE A 48 5.22 14.12 -3.30
CA ILE A 48 4.02 13.56 -2.65
C ILE A 48 3.76 12.13 -3.08
N VAL A 49 3.96 11.81 -4.37
CA VAL A 49 3.63 10.49 -4.91
C VAL A 49 4.35 9.33 -4.19
N LYS A 50 5.49 9.60 -3.57
CA LYS A 50 6.28 8.63 -2.80
C LYS A 50 5.83 8.50 -1.34
N ASP A 51 4.86 9.29 -0.91
CA ASP A 51 4.41 9.37 0.47
C ASP A 51 2.96 8.91 0.61
N VAL A 52 2.77 7.85 1.41
CA VAL A 52 1.47 7.24 1.64
C VAL A 52 0.47 8.22 2.28
N ALA A 53 0.91 9.02 3.26
CA ALA A 53 0.03 9.91 4.01
C ALA A 53 -0.41 11.11 3.17
N LEU A 54 0.51 11.73 2.44
CA LEU A 54 0.20 12.85 1.56
C LEU A 54 -0.61 12.39 0.34
N SER A 55 -0.23 11.27 -0.28
CA SER A 55 -0.95 10.72 -1.44
C SER A 55 -2.38 10.34 -1.10
N SER A 56 -2.60 9.66 0.03
CA SER A 56 -3.95 9.34 0.49
C SER A 56 -4.78 10.59 0.79
N GLY A 57 -4.19 11.63 1.39
CA GLY A 57 -4.86 12.92 1.62
C GLY A 57 -5.30 13.61 0.32
N LEU A 58 -4.48 13.56 -0.73
CA LEU A 58 -4.82 14.08 -2.06
C LEU A 58 -6.00 13.31 -2.66
N LEU A 59 -5.91 11.98 -2.69
CA LEU A 59 -6.97 11.11 -3.24
C LEU A 59 -8.27 11.26 -2.46
N GLN A 60 -8.21 11.27 -1.14
CA GLN A 60 -9.36 11.52 -0.27
C GLN A 60 -10.06 12.84 -0.60
N THR A 61 -9.28 13.90 -0.82
CA THR A 61 -9.82 15.24 -1.09
C THR A 61 -10.47 15.31 -2.46
N ILE A 62 -9.76 14.89 -3.52
CA ILE A 62 -10.26 14.99 -4.89
C ILE A 62 -11.45 14.07 -5.15
N ASN A 63 -11.49 12.90 -4.50
CA ASN A 63 -12.60 11.94 -4.62
C ASN A 63 -13.76 12.25 -3.66
N SER A 64 -13.70 13.36 -2.92
CA SER A 64 -14.82 13.76 -2.09
C SER A 64 -16.02 14.18 -2.95
N PRO A 65 -17.27 13.98 -2.48
CA PRO A 65 -18.47 14.38 -3.21
C PRO A 65 -18.49 15.87 -3.63
N TYR A 66 -17.71 16.72 -2.96
CA TYR A 66 -17.55 18.13 -3.31
C TYR A 66 -17.12 18.36 -4.76
N TYR A 67 -16.25 17.50 -5.31
CA TYR A 67 -15.73 17.65 -6.68
C TYR A 67 -16.63 17.04 -7.75
N CYS A 68 -17.70 16.33 -7.39
CA CYS A 68 -18.71 15.79 -8.31
C CYS A 68 -18.12 15.02 -9.52
N LEU A 69 -17.06 14.24 -9.30
CA LEU A 69 -16.40 13.49 -10.37
C LEU A 69 -17.23 12.28 -10.78
N ALA A 70 -17.25 11.99 -12.08
CA ALA A 70 -17.96 10.82 -12.62
C ALA A 70 -17.31 9.50 -12.19
N ASN A 71 -15.98 9.48 -12.10
CA ASN A 71 -15.17 8.35 -11.67
C ASN A 71 -14.19 8.79 -10.57
N HIS A 72 -13.78 7.85 -9.72
CA HIS A 72 -12.73 8.10 -8.73
C HIS A 72 -11.38 8.25 -9.45
N ILE A 73 -10.59 9.24 -9.02
CA ILE A 73 -9.21 9.44 -9.45
C ILE A 73 -8.32 8.52 -8.62
N THR A 74 -7.43 7.80 -9.29
CA THR A 74 -6.40 6.93 -8.69
C THR A 74 -4.99 7.50 -8.89
N SER A 75 -4.79 8.30 -9.93
CA SER A 75 -3.52 8.98 -10.21
C SER A 75 -3.25 10.13 -9.23
N ILE A 76 -2.16 10.02 -8.47
CA ILE A 76 -1.77 11.03 -7.48
C ILE A 76 -1.32 12.32 -8.16
N GLN A 77 -0.60 12.22 -9.28
CA GLN A 77 -0.17 13.37 -10.08
C GLN A 77 -1.39 14.09 -10.67
N GLN A 78 -2.35 13.36 -11.23
CA GLN A 78 -3.59 13.95 -11.74
C GLN A 78 -4.37 14.63 -10.60
N ALA A 79 -4.45 13.99 -9.42
CA ALA A 79 -5.08 14.58 -8.25
C ALA A 79 -4.42 15.92 -7.86
N ALA A 80 -3.09 15.97 -7.80
CA ALA A 80 -2.35 17.19 -7.49
C ALA A 80 -2.64 18.32 -8.50
N VAL A 81 -2.69 17.99 -9.79
CA VAL A 81 -2.99 18.94 -10.88
C VAL A 81 -4.42 19.47 -10.77
N LEU A 82 -5.41 18.60 -10.55
CA LEU A 82 -6.82 18.99 -10.43
C LEU A 82 -7.10 19.82 -9.18
N LEU A 83 -6.46 19.49 -8.07
CA LEU A 83 -6.58 20.24 -6.81
C LEU A 83 -5.88 21.61 -6.88
N GLY A 84 -4.74 21.66 -7.57
CA GLY A 84 -3.89 22.83 -7.66
C GLY A 84 -3.07 23.10 -6.38
N LEU A 85 -2.05 23.94 -6.53
CA LEU A 85 -1.02 24.16 -5.51
C LEU A 85 -1.57 24.58 -4.13
N LYS A 86 -2.56 25.47 -4.09
CA LYS A 86 -3.11 25.98 -2.83
C LYS A 86 -3.77 24.87 -2.02
N ALA A 87 -4.58 24.02 -2.67
CA ALA A 87 -5.24 22.91 -2.00
C ALA A 87 -4.21 21.86 -1.55
N VAL A 88 -3.26 21.53 -2.41
CA VAL A 88 -2.16 20.60 -2.08
C VAL A 88 -1.39 21.05 -0.84
N LYS A 89 -0.98 22.32 -0.75
CA LYS A 89 -0.32 22.88 0.44
C LYS A 89 -1.16 22.77 1.71
N ASN A 90 -2.46 23.02 1.61
CA ASN A 90 -3.36 22.90 2.76
C ASN A 90 -3.44 21.44 3.24
N ILE A 91 -3.52 20.48 2.31
CA ILE A 91 -3.54 19.05 2.64
C ILE A 91 -2.24 18.65 3.34
N ILE A 92 -1.09 19.06 2.81
CA ILE A 92 0.22 18.82 3.43
C ILE A 92 0.21 19.32 4.87
N ASN A 93 -0.17 20.57 5.11
CA ASN A 93 -0.23 21.15 6.46
C ASN A 93 -1.17 20.36 7.39
N CYS A 94 -2.33 19.92 6.90
CA CYS A 94 -3.26 19.11 7.69
C CYS A 94 -2.65 17.75 8.06
N GLN A 95 -1.94 17.08 7.14
CA GLN A 95 -1.31 15.79 7.41
C GLN A 95 -0.17 15.91 8.43
N LEU A 96 0.59 16.99 8.39
CA LEU A 96 1.67 17.23 9.36
C LEU A 96 1.13 17.47 10.79
N LEU A 97 0.06 18.26 10.93
CA LEU A 97 -0.59 18.48 12.23
C LEU A 97 -1.16 17.18 12.81
N GLN A 98 -1.70 16.30 11.95
CA GLN A 98 -2.16 14.98 12.37
C GLN A 98 -0.99 14.09 12.82
N ALA A 99 0.14 14.13 12.12
CA ALA A 99 1.34 13.38 12.48
C ALA A 99 1.93 13.82 13.83
N GLU A 100 1.94 15.12 14.13
CA GLU A 100 2.36 15.64 15.44
C GLU A 100 1.47 15.16 16.60
N SER A 101 0.19 14.92 16.31
CA SER A 101 -0.79 14.43 17.28
C SER A 101 -0.76 12.90 17.44
N GLY A 102 -0.10 12.18 16.53
CA GLY A 102 -0.05 10.73 16.50
C GLY A 102 1.04 10.13 17.41
N ASN A 103 0.82 8.92 17.92
CA ASN A 103 1.78 8.21 18.76
C ASN A 103 2.80 7.40 17.94
N TYR A 104 3.47 8.04 16.99
CA TYR A 104 4.50 7.43 16.14
C TYR A 104 5.93 7.66 16.64
N GLN A 105 6.07 8.34 17.77
CA GLN A 105 7.36 8.63 18.37
C GLN A 105 8.12 7.32 18.64
N ASN A 106 9.36 7.24 18.14
CA ASN A 106 10.29 6.11 18.27
C ASN A 106 9.97 4.85 17.43
N LYS A 107 9.10 4.94 16.41
CA LYS A 107 8.88 3.83 15.46
C LYS A 107 9.70 4.06 14.19
N ASN A 108 10.54 3.10 13.83
CA ASN A 108 11.26 3.16 12.56
C ASN A 108 10.35 2.66 11.43
N LEU A 109 9.82 3.59 10.63
CA LEU A 109 9.00 3.29 9.45
C LEU A 109 9.80 3.39 8.14
N SER A 110 11.13 3.50 8.19
CA SER A 110 11.99 3.59 7.00
C SER A 110 11.70 2.46 6.01
N ASP A 111 11.64 1.23 6.52
CA ASP A 111 11.47 0.03 5.71
C ASP A 111 10.07 -0.03 5.10
N PHE A 112 9.05 0.49 5.79
CA PHE A 112 7.70 0.64 5.26
C PHE A 112 7.65 1.64 4.10
N TRP A 113 8.21 2.84 4.27
CA TRP A 113 8.17 3.85 3.21
C TRP A 113 9.01 3.46 1.99
N GLN A 114 10.17 2.83 2.23
CA GLN A 114 11.02 2.31 1.16
C GLN A 114 10.29 1.23 0.37
N SER A 115 9.80 0.18 1.04
CA SER A 115 9.07 -0.90 0.36
C SER A 115 7.83 -0.40 -0.36
N ALA A 116 7.04 0.51 0.22
CA ALA A 116 5.88 1.10 -0.45
C ALA A 116 6.25 1.83 -1.74
N THR A 117 7.34 2.61 -1.72
CA THR A 117 7.80 3.36 -2.90
C THR A 117 8.35 2.42 -3.97
N ASP A 118 9.16 1.43 -3.59
CA ASP A 118 9.75 0.48 -4.53
C ASP A 118 8.66 -0.36 -5.20
N VAL A 119 7.74 -0.94 -4.43
CA VAL A 119 6.63 -1.74 -4.97
C VAL A 119 5.73 -0.90 -5.88
N ALA A 120 5.43 0.36 -5.54
CA ALA A 120 4.63 1.25 -6.39
C ALA A 120 5.31 1.49 -7.76
N ASN A 121 6.60 1.81 -7.77
CA ASN A 121 7.36 2.03 -8.99
C ASN A 121 7.50 0.75 -9.83
N THR A 122 7.75 -0.39 -9.18
CA THR A 122 7.87 -1.70 -9.80
C THR A 122 6.54 -2.13 -10.43
N ALA A 123 5.43 -2.01 -9.71
CA ALA A 123 4.09 -2.36 -10.20
C ALA A 123 3.70 -1.51 -11.43
N ALA A 124 3.93 -0.19 -11.37
CA ALA A 124 3.71 0.69 -12.50
C ALA A 124 4.60 0.34 -13.71
N THR A 125 5.86 -0.04 -13.46
CA THR A 125 6.79 -0.44 -14.52
C THR A 125 6.37 -1.77 -15.16
N LEU A 126 5.93 -2.74 -14.36
CA LEU A 126 5.43 -4.02 -14.83
C LEU A 126 4.22 -3.86 -15.76
N VAL A 127 3.22 -3.05 -15.38
CA VAL A 127 2.06 -2.75 -16.24
C VAL A 127 2.51 -2.22 -17.60
N ASN A 128 3.46 -1.28 -17.61
CA ASN A 128 3.96 -0.69 -18.84
C ASN A 128 4.71 -1.69 -19.74
N ILE A 129 5.42 -2.67 -19.14
CA ILE A 129 6.13 -3.72 -19.89
C ILE A 129 5.16 -4.78 -20.42
N LEU A 130 4.23 -5.22 -19.58
CA LEU A 130 3.25 -6.26 -19.90
C LEU A 130 2.17 -5.76 -20.86
N GLY A 131 1.90 -4.46 -20.89
CA GLY A 131 0.99 -3.83 -21.84
C GLY A 131 -0.50 -3.98 -21.47
N PHE A 132 -0.81 -4.34 -20.23
CA PHE A 132 -2.19 -4.44 -19.73
C PHE A 132 -2.32 -4.00 -18.28
N GLY A 133 -3.52 -3.54 -17.91
CA GLY A 133 -3.80 -2.94 -16.59
C GLY A 133 -3.64 -1.41 -16.60
N SER A 134 -4.05 -0.78 -15.50
CA SER A 134 -3.91 0.66 -15.31
C SER A 134 -2.64 0.97 -14.51
N THR A 135 -1.74 1.77 -15.08
CA THR A 135 -0.46 2.14 -14.44
C THR A 135 -0.69 2.91 -13.15
N ASP A 136 -1.66 3.84 -13.13
CA ASP A 136 -2.00 4.63 -11.94
C ASP A 136 -2.58 3.75 -10.82
N GLU A 137 -3.40 2.75 -11.19
CA GLU A 137 -3.98 1.82 -10.22
C GLU A 137 -2.96 0.85 -9.66
N ALA A 138 -2.07 0.30 -10.51
CA ALA A 138 -0.97 -0.54 -10.05
C ALA A 138 0.00 0.23 -9.15
N TYR A 139 0.30 1.49 -9.49
CA TYR A 139 1.09 2.37 -8.64
C TYR A 139 0.41 2.60 -7.29
N ALA A 140 -0.87 3.00 -7.29
CA ALA A 140 -1.62 3.26 -6.06
C ALA A 140 -1.73 2.00 -5.19
N LEU A 141 -1.99 0.83 -5.80
CA LEU A 141 -2.02 -0.44 -5.08
C LEU A 141 -0.65 -0.75 -4.46
N GLY A 142 0.44 -0.61 -5.22
CA GLY A 142 1.79 -0.81 -4.70
C GLY A 142 2.15 0.15 -3.56
N LEU A 143 1.71 1.40 -3.63
CA LEU A 143 1.94 2.38 -2.57
C LEU A 143 1.14 2.07 -1.30
N PHE A 144 -0.09 1.55 -1.44
CA PHE A 144 -1.05 1.43 -0.34
C PHE A 144 -1.26 0.02 0.20
N HIS A 145 -0.82 -1.06 -0.46
CA HIS A 145 -1.09 -2.44 -0.05
C HIS A 145 -0.77 -2.71 1.43
N ASN A 146 0.36 -2.19 1.89
CA ASN A 146 0.87 -2.40 3.24
C ASN A 146 0.52 -1.30 4.24
N CYS A 147 -0.44 -0.42 3.92
CA CYS A 147 -0.77 0.74 4.76
C CYS A 147 -1.33 0.41 6.15
N GLY A 148 -1.69 -0.85 6.43
CA GLY A 148 -2.04 -1.31 7.77
C GLY A 148 -0.83 -1.53 8.70
N ILE A 149 0.39 -1.68 8.17
CA ILE A 149 1.60 -1.94 8.95
C ILE A 149 1.87 -0.81 9.96
N PRO A 150 1.92 0.49 9.57
CA PRO A 150 2.14 1.57 10.53
C PRO A 150 1.11 1.61 11.65
N ILE A 151 -0.14 1.22 11.35
CA ILE A 151 -1.23 1.18 12.34
C ILE A 151 -0.92 0.12 13.40
N LEU A 152 -0.53 -1.10 12.99
CA LEU A 152 -0.17 -2.16 13.94
C LEU A 152 1.12 -1.82 14.71
N MET A 153 2.12 -1.23 14.04
CA MET A 153 3.34 -0.77 14.70
C MET A 153 3.07 0.29 15.77
N SER A 154 2.08 1.17 15.57
CA SER A 154 1.70 2.18 16.57
C SER A 154 1.01 1.57 17.79
N LYS A 155 0.27 0.47 17.61
CA LYS A 155 -0.50 -0.19 18.68
C LYS A 155 0.29 -1.24 19.45
N HIS A 156 1.20 -1.93 18.78
CA HIS A 156 1.87 -3.11 19.30
C HIS A 156 3.39 -2.91 19.23
N ALA A 157 4.05 -2.91 20.40
CA ALA A 157 5.49 -2.65 20.49
C ALA A 157 6.33 -3.77 19.86
N ASP A 158 5.80 -4.99 19.88
CA ASP A 158 6.38 -6.22 19.38
C ASP A 158 6.11 -6.48 17.89
N TYR A 159 5.26 -5.68 17.24
CA TYR A 159 4.78 -5.95 15.88
C TYR A 159 5.89 -6.17 14.86
N GLN A 160 6.98 -5.40 14.95
CA GLN A 160 8.11 -5.56 14.03
C GLN A 160 8.72 -6.96 14.09
N ASN A 161 8.81 -7.55 15.29
CA ASN A 161 9.34 -8.91 15.46
C ASN A 161 8.34 -9.95 14.94
N THR A 162 7.04 -9.72 15.17
CA THR A 162 5.97 -10.60 14.66
C THR A 162 5.96 -10.59 13.14
N MET A 163 6.06 -9.41 12.52
CA MET A 163 6.15 -9.27 11.06
C MET A 163 7.36 -10.00 10.49
N GLN A 164 8.55 -9.81 11.07
CA GLN A 164 9.76 -10.54 10.64
C GLN A 164 9.57 -12.06 10.77
N SER A 165 9.05 -12.53 11.90
CA SER A 165 8.75 -13.95 12.11
C SER A 165 7.72 -14.48 11.12
N ALA A 166 6.79 -13.63 10.68
CA ALA A 166 5.73 -13.98 9.75
C ALA A 166 6.25 -14.17 8.31
N TYR A 167 7.13 -13.28 7.85
CA TYR A 167 7.81 -13.45 6.55
C TYR A 167 8.72 -14.69 6.53
N ASN A 168 9.34 -15.02 7.66
CA ASN A 168 10.20 -16.21 7.81
C ASN A 168 9.42 -17.53 7.95
N SER A 169 8.09 -17.51 7.85
CA SER A 169 7.27 -18.73 7.97
C SER A 169 7.13 -19.43 6.62
N ASP A 170 7.53 -20.70 6.57
CA ASP A 170 7.51 -21.49 5.33
C ASP A 170 6.10 -21.76 4.77
N ASN A 171 5.10 -21.94 5.64
CA ASN A 171 3.77 -22.45 5.24
C ASN A 171 2.60 -21.72 5.89
N THR A 172 2.85 -20.64 6.62
CA THR A 172 1.80 -19.86 7.28
C THR A 172 1.70 -18.50 6.64
N ARG A 173 0.49 -18.07 6.32
CA ARG A 173 0.25 -16.72 5.79
C ARG A 173 0.69 -15.67 6.81
N ILE A 174 1.29 -14.59 6.33
CA ILE A 174 1.67 -13.45 7.17
C ILE A 174 0.47 -12.96 7.99
N THR A 175 -0.66 -12.77 7.32
CA THR A 175 -1.92 -12.34 7.94
C THR A 175 -2.47 -13.34 8.96
N GLN A 176 -2.16 -14.63 8.83
CA GLN A 176 -2.59 -15.64 9.81
C GLN A 176 -1.81 -15.49 11.13
N ILE A 177 -0.49 -15.32 11.06
CA ILE A 177 0.35 -15.09 12.25
C ILE A 177 -0.10 -13.80 12.96
N GLU A 178 -0.37 -12.74 12.22
CA GLU A 178 -0.90 -11.50 12.81
C GLU A 178 -2.27 -11.69 13.46
N ASN A 179 -3.19 -12.43 12.82
CA ASN A 179 -4.50 -12.73 13.39
C ASN A 179 -4.39 -13.50 14.70
N GLU A 180 -3.46 -14.47 14.79
CA GLU A 180 -3.22 -15.26 16.01
C GLU A 180 -2.69 -14.38 17.16
N HIS A 181 -1.86 -13.37 16.86
CA HIS A 181 -1.27 -12.49 17.86
C HIS A 181 -2.16 -11.29 18.26
N TYR A 182 -2.89 -10.71 17.30
CA TYR A 182 -3.55 -9.41 17.45
C TYR A 182 -5.06 -9.43 17.18
N CYS A 183 -5.63 -10.59 16.84
CA CYS A 183 -7.04 -10.73 16.43
C CYS A 183 -7.42 -9.90 15.19
N THR A 184 -6.42 -9.41 14.45
CA THR A 184 -6.54 -8.66 13.19
C THR A 184 -5.21 -8.76 12.45
N ASN A 185 -5.19 -8.35 11.18
CA ASN A 185 -3.98 -8.29 10.37
C ASN A 185 -3.88 -6.96 9.61
N HIS A 186 -2.71 -6.66 9.06
CA HIS A 186 -2.46 -5.39 8.37
C HIS A 186 -3.30 -5.25 7.10
N ALA A 187 -3.57 -6.34 6.37
CA ALA A 187 -4.33 -6.29 5.12
C ALA A 187 -5.80 -5.86 5.37
N VAL A 188 -6.42 -6.35 6.45
CA VAL A 188 -7.76 -5.93 6.88
C VAL A 188 -7.76 -4.47 7.32
N LEU A 189 -6.76 -4.03 8.08
CA LEU A 189 -6.64 -2.61 8.46
C LEU A 189 -6.41 -1.71 7.23
N GLY A 190 -5.64 -2.20 6.25
CA GLY A 190 -5.41 -1.54 4.97
C GLY A 190 -6.70 -1.37 4.17
N TYR A 191 -7.54 -2.41 4.11
CA TYR A 191 -8.88 -2.35 3.51
C TYR A 191 -9.77 -1.28 4.18
N LEU A 192 -9.73 -1.21 5.51
CA LEU A 192 -10.53 -0.26 6.28
C LEU A 192 -10.07 1.18 6.08
N VAL A 193 -8.76 1.45 6.14
CA VAL A 193 -8.23 2.81 5.96
C VAL A 193 -8.35 3.29 4.51
N SER A 194 -8.13 2.41 3.53
CA SER A 194 -8.32 2.78 2.11
C SER A 194 -9.75 3.18 1.77
N ARG A 195 -10.76 2.74 2.54
CA ARG A 195 -12.15 3.21 2.43
C ARG A 195 -12.28 4.71 2.75
N THR A 196 -11.56 5.20 3.76
CA THR A 196 -11.62 6.62 4.14
C THR A 196 -10.92 7.49 3.11
N TRP A 197 -9.94 6.93 2.38
CA TRP A 197 -9.25 7.56 1.26
C TRP A 197 -10.03 7.54 -0.05
N LYS A 198 -11.23 6.94 -0.05
CA LYS A 198 -12.11 6.85 -1.23
C LYS A 198 -11.42 6.15 -2.41
N LEU A 199 -10.62 5.12 -2.14
CA LEU A 199 -10.10 4.28 -3.21
C LEU A 199 -11.24 3.43 -3.82
N PRO A 200 -11.20 3.17 -5.15
CA PRO A 200 -12.07 2.22 -5.81
C PRO A 200 -12.14 0.87 -5.09
N GLU A 201 -13.30 0.22 -5.11
CA GLU A 201 -13.51 -1.02 -4.34
C GLU A 201 -12.59 -2.16 -4.78
N HIS A 202 -12.30 -2.30 -6.08
CA HIS A 202 -11.39 -3.33 -6.56
C HIS A 202 -9.98 -3.18 -6.00
N LEU A 203 -9.46 -1.95 -5.88
CA LEU A 203 -8.19 -1.68 -5.19
C LEU A 203 -8.24 -2.06 -3.73
N ARG A 204 -9.32 -1.69 -3.02
CA ARG A 204 -9.47 -2.04 -1.60
C ARG A 204 -9.50 -3.56 -1.43
N ILE A 205 -10.26 -4.25 -2.26
CA ILE A 205 -10.33 -5.70 -2.29
C ILE A 205 -8.96 -6.34 -2.56
N ALA A 206 -8.15 -5.79 -3.47
CA ALA A 206 -6.77 -6.24 -3.69
C ALA A 206 -5.89 -6.01 -2.44
N ILE A 207 -5.99 -4.84 -1.79
CA ILE A 207 -5.31 -4.56 -0.51
C ILE A 207 -5.73 -5.57 0.57
N ARG A 208 -7.00 -5.98 0.65
CA ARG A 208 -7.44 -6.96 1.65
C ARG A 208 -6.82 -8.35 1.41
N ASP A 209 -6.68 -8.76 0.16
CA ASP A 209 -6.44 -10.15 -0.20
C ASP A 209 -4.99 -10.43 -0.67
N HIS A 210 -4.07 -9.48 -0.59
CA HIS A 210 -2.68 -9.62 -1.09
C HIS A 210 -1.81 -10.67 -0.38
N HIS A 211 -2.30 -11.24 0.73
CA HIS A 211 -1.71 -12.42 1.40
C HIS A 211 -2.65 -13.64 1.43
N ASN A 212 -3.72 -13.63 0.63
CA ASN A 212 -4.69 -14.73 0.59
C ASN A 212 -4.30 -15.78 -0.45
N PHE A 213 -3.61 -16.85 -0.02
CA PHE A 213 -3.15 -17.93 -0.88
C PHE A 213 -4.25 -18.56 -1.76
N ASP A 214 -5.49 -18.69 -1.26
CA ASP A 214 -6.57 -19.28 -2.05
C ASP A 214 -6.88 -18.42 -3.27
N ARG A 215 -6.88 -17.10 -3.08
CA ARG A 215 -7.08 -16.13 -4.17
C ARG A 215 -5.86 -16.07 -5.09
N LEU A 216 -4.66 -16.01 -4.51
CA LEU A 216 -3.38 -15.96 -5.22
C LEU A 216 -3.03 -17.26 -5.95
N SER A 217 -3.73 -18.36 -5.66
CA SER A 217 -3.55 -19.60 -6.42
C SER A 217 -4.11 -19.50 -7.84
N PHE A 218 -4.99 -18.52 -8.10
CA PHE A 218 -5.69 -18.32 -9.37
C PHE A 218 -6.29 -19.60 -9.96
N LYS A 219 -6.81 -20.51 -9.12
CA LYS A 219 -7.32 -21.83 -9.54
C LYS A 219 -8.81 -21.86 -9.92
N ARG A 220 -9.57 -20.80 -9.65
CA ARG A 220 -11.04 -20.77 -9.84
C ARG A 220 -11.43 -20.01 -11.09
N ASN A 221 -12.44 -20.48 -11.82
CA ASN A 221 -12.91 -19.87 -13.07
C ASN A 221 -13.80 -18.61 -12.89
N ASP A 222 -13.92 -18.06 -11.68
CA ASP A 222 -14.75 -16.90 -11.34
C ASP A 222 -13.93 -15.64 -11.05
N TYR A 223 -12.94 -15.36 -11.91
CA TYR A 223 -12.03 -14.22 -11.73
C TYR A 223 -12.76 -12.87 -11.83
N ASP A 224 -12.41 -11.96 -10.92
CA ASP A 224 -12.54 -10.54 -11.16
C ASP A 224 -11.24 -10.12 -11.87
N THR A 225 -11.27 -10.13 -13.20
CA THR A 225 -10.05 -10.01 -14.00
C THR A 225 -9.24 -8.77 -13.68
N GLU A 226 -9.89 -7.65 -13.29
CA GLU A 226 -9.17 -6.42 -12.99
C GLU A 226 -8.48 -6.48 -11.63
N ALA A 227 -9.20 -6.87 -10.57
CA ALA A 227 -8.63 -7.00 -9.24
C ALA A 227 -7.58 -8.11 -9.17
N ASP A 228 -7.80 -9.22 -9.88
CA ASP A 228 -6.89 -10.37 -9.91
C ASP A 228 -5.63 -10.07 -10.75
N THR A 229 -5.75 -9.32 -11.87
CA THR A 229 -4.60 -8.79 -12.61
C THR A 229 -3.76 -7.85 -11.74
N LEU A 230 -4.39 -6.90 -11.05
CA LEU A 230 -3.68 -6.00 -10.14
C LEU A 230 -3.00 -6.75 -9.00
N LEU A 231 -3.65 -7.79 -8.47
CA LEU A 231 -3.07 -8.66 -7.44
C LEU A 231 -1.84 -9.41 -7.95
N ALA A 232 -1.90 -9.99 -9.15
CA ALA A 232 -0.76 -10.65 -9.78
C ALA A 232 0.41 -9.69 -9.99
N ILE A 233 0.14 -8.48 -10.50
CA ILE A 233 1.15 -7.43 -10.67
C ILE A 233 1.76 -7.03 -9.32
N LEU A 234 0.93 -6.86 -8.29
CA LEU A 234 1.38 -6.53 -6.94
C LEU A 234 2.34 -7.60 -6.41
N LYS A 235 1.99 -8.88 -6.52
CA LYS A 235 2.86 -9.96 -6.02
C LYS A 235 4.18 -10.06 -6.76
N MET A 236 4.16 -9.88 -8.10
CA MET A 236 5.39 -9.77 -8.88
C MET A 236 6.23 -8.59 -8.41
N ALA A 237 5.60 -7.44 -8.16
CA ALA A 237 6.28 -6.24 -7.71
C ALA A 237 6.90 -6.39 -6.32
N GLU A 238 6.20 -7.00 -5.36
CA GLU A 238 6.73 -7.29 -4.02
C GLU A 238 7.96 -8.21 -4.08
N HIS A 239 7.92 -9.22 -4.96
CA HIS A 239 9.05 -10.13 -5.14
C HIS A 239 10.28 -9.42 -5.73
N ILE A 240 10.08 -8.69 -6.83
CA ILE A 240 11.15 -7.92 -7.51
C ILE A 240 11.73 -6.85 -6.59
N SER A 241 10.89 -6.20 -5.77
CA SER A 241 11.33 -5.18 -4.80
C SER A 241 11.86 -5.76 -3.49
N HIS A 242 12.02 -7.08 -3.38
CA HIS A 242 12.57 -7.76 -2.21
C HIS A 242 11.86 -7.39 -0.89
N VAL A 243 10.54 -7.31 -0.89
CA VAL A 243 9.75 -6.96 0.31
C VAL A 243 10.03 -7.91 1.47
N HIS A 244 10.22 -9.21 1.20
CA HIS A 244 10.62 -10.21 2.20
C HIS A 244 11.94 -9.86 2.90
N SER A 245 12.89 -9.24 2.19
CA SER A 245 14.18 -8.81 2.74
C SER A 245 14.04 -7.48 3.47
N ILE A 246 13.31 -6.51 2.90
CA ILE A 246 13.14 -5.19 3.50
C ILE A 246 12.33 -5.27 4.80
N LEU A 247 11.15 -5.90 4.76
CA LEU A 247 10.25 -6.00 5.91
C LEU A 247 10.54 -7.23 6.78
N GLY A 248 10.74 -8.38 6.16
CA GLY A 248 10.92 -9.67 6.86
C GLY A 248 12.33 -9.91 7.38
N LYS A 249 13.35 -9.24 6.81
CA LYS A 249 14.77 -9.58 6.99
C LYS A 249 15.08 -11.04 6.62
N ASP A 250 14.29 -11.62 5.72
CA ASP A 250 14.50 -12.96 5.17
C ASP A 250 15.31 -12.88 3.87
N GLN A 251 16.14 -13.90 3.63
CA GLN A 251 16.79 -14.11 2.34
C GLN A 251 15.87 -14.78 1.33
N GLN A 252 14.84 -15.50 1.78
CA GLN A 252 13.91 -16.22 0.91
C GLN A 252 12.54 -15.58 0.90
N ASP A 253 11.88 -15.63 -0.26
CA ASP A 253 10.50 -15.20 -0.41
C ASP A 253 9.58 -16.44 -0.31
N ASN A 254 9.23 -16.81 0.92
CA ASN A 254 8.44 -18.01 1.20
C ASN A 254 7.04 -17.93 0.58
N GLU A 255 6.43 -16.74 0.61
CA GLU A 255 5.12 -16.52 0.00
C GLU A 255 5.18 -16.65 -1.52
N TRP A 256 6.16 -16.01 -2.18
CA TRP A 256 6.37 -16.15 -3.62
C TRP A 256 6.57 -17.61 -4.03
N ASN A 257 7.36 -18.37 -3.29
CA ASN A 257 7.59 -19.79 -3.56
C ASN A 257 6.30 -20.61 -3.60
N ILE A 258 5.29 -20.24 -2.82
CA ILE A 258 3.98 -20.91 -2.80
C ILE A 258 3.12 -20.50 -4.01
N ILE A 259 3.11 -19.22 -4.37
CA ILE A 259 2.12 -18.66 -5.31
C ILE A 259 2.61 -18.56 -6.76
N LYS A 260 3.93 -18.52 -7.00
CA LYS A 260 4.50 -18.17 -8.32
C LYS A 260 3.97 -19.00 -9.48
N ASN A 261 3.77 -20.30 -9.29
CA ASN A 261 3.28 -21.19 -10.35
C ASN A 261 1.84 -20.87 -10.76
N GLY A 262 0.98 -20.55 -9.78
CA GLY A 262 -0.41 -20.14 -10.06
C GLY A 262 -0.44 -18.80 -10.79
N LEU A 263 0.40 -17.86 -10.34
CA LEU A 263 0.55 -16.55 -10.95
C LEU A 263 1.06 -16.62 -12.39
N PHE A 264 2.11 -17.40 -12.67
CA PHE A 264 2.64 -17.59 -14.02
C PHE A 264 1.60 -18.17 -14.97
N ASN A 265 0.84 -19.17 -14.52
CA ASN A 265 -0.25 -19.73 -15.32
C ASN A 265 -1.35 -18.70 -15.61
N PHE A 266 -1.72 -17.88 -14.62
CA PHE A 266 -2.72 -16.82 -14.79
C PHE A 266 -2.25 -15.73 -15.76
N MET A 267 -1.00 -15.29 -15.61
CA MET A 267 -0.39 -14.25 -16.45
C MET A 267 0.02 -14.75 -17.83
N GLY A 268 0.03 -16.08 -18.05
CA GLY A 268 0.42 -16.70 -19.30
C GLY A 268 1.90 -16.53 -19.64
N ILE A 269 2.77 -16.47 -18.62
CA ILE A 269 4.22 -16.29 -18.75
C ILE A 269 4.97 -17.47 -18.15
N SER A 270 6.18 -17.77 -18.65
CA SER A 270 7.05 -18.78 -18.06
C SER A 270 7.97 -18.17 -16.98
N GLU A 271 8.59 -19.01 -16.15
CA GLU A 271 9.56 -18.56 -15.15
C GLU A 271 10.78 -17.85 -15.81
N PRO A 272 11.36 -18.35 -16.93
CA PRO A 272 12.36 -17.59 -17.68
C PRO A 272 11.87 -16.21 -18.16
N ASP A 273 10.65 -16.11 -18.68
CA ASP A 273 10.10 -14.81 -19.11
C ASP A 273 9.98 -13.85 -17.93
N PHE A 274 9.57 -14.35 -16.76
CA PHE A 274 9.50 -13.56 -15.54
C PHE A 274 10.88 -13.05 -15.11
N ILE A 275 11.93 -13.89 -15.19
CA ILE A 275 13.30 -13.50 -14.87
C ILE A 275 13.76 -12.38 -15.79
N ASP A 276 13.55 -12.51 -17.11
CA ASP A 276 13.93 -11.47 -18.08
C ASP A 276 13.18 -10.14 -17.82
N ILE A 277 11.87 -10.22 -17.50
CA ILE A 277 11.06 -9.04 -17.13
C ILE A 277 11.60 -8.41 -15.84
N SER A 278 11.89 -9.23 -14.82
CA SER A 278 12.42 -8.81 -13.53
C SER A 278 13.73 -8.04 -13.71
N ASP A 279 14.69 -8.61 -14.44
CA ASP A 279 15.98 -7.99 -14.73
C ASP A 279 15.82 -6.63 -15.42
N GLY A 280 14.91 -6.54 -16.40
CA GLY A 280 14.60 -5.28 -17.07
C GLY A 280 13.97 -4.22 -16.15
N VAL A 281 13.14 -4.63 -15.19
CA VAL A 281 12.56 -3.72 -14.19
C VAL A 281 13.64 -3.23 -13.21
N ILE A 282 14.48 -4.14 -12.72
CA ILE A 282 15.58 -3.85 -11.80
C ILE A 282 16.54 -2.84 -12.42
N GLU A 283 16.97 -3.07 -13.66
CA GLU A 283 17.85 -2.16 -14.40
C GLU A 283 17.19 -0.77 -14.58
N LYS A 284 15.92 -0.74 -15.00
CA LYS A 284 15.22 0.52 -15.27
C LYS A 284 15.01 1.37 -14.03
N LEU A 285 14.79 0.74 -12.87
CA LEU A 285 14.53 1.42 -11.61
C LEU A 285 15.82 1.63 -10.77
N ASN A 286 16.95 1.09 -11.20
CA ASN A 286 18.21 1.06 -10.44
C ASN A 286 17.99 0.47 -9.03
N LEU A 287 17.27 -0.66 -8.95
CA LEU A 287 17.12 -1.40 -7.70
C LEU A 287 18.43 -2.16 -7.45
N TYR A 288 19.00 -1.99 -6.25
CA TYR A 288 20.19 -2.65 -5.67
C TYR A 288 21.49 -2.77 -6.49
#